data_AF-A0A8B8JMQ6-F1
#
_entry.id   AF-A0A8B8JMQ6-F1
#
_cell.length_a   1.000
_cell.length_b   1.000
_cell.length_c   1.000
_cell.angle_alpha   90.00
_cell.angle_beta   90.00
_cell.angle_gamma   90.00
#
_symmetry.space_group_name_H-M   'P 1'
#
loop_
_entity.id
_entity.type
_entity.pdbx_description
1 polymer ?
#
loop_
_entity_poly.entity_id
_entity_poly.type
_entity_poly.pdbx_seq_one_letter_code
_entity_poly.pdbx_strand_id
1 'polypeptide(L)'
;MKATLKGKYDVDKNGAAAATFAVNAGDIKLKASVTEATFINGPSLTGLALAVEKPGSFIVDYNVPKKDFRFQFMNTVRVAEKPLNLTYSHSRGDNRTVLDGTFVLDPANKVSANYAFDSGNCKLKYTYVHKGLTTFEPSYDVAKNCWDFAVSRRVYDDDSLKAVYQTSNKVLALEWSRNSKHTGCFKIVASVNLAEETKVPKLIAETAWNLEM
;
A
#
# COMPACT_ATOMS: atom_id res chain seq x y z
N MET A 1 -5.21 -22.91 3.60
CA MET A 1 -5.34 -22.07 2.38
C MET A 1 -5.99 -20.75 2.76
N LYS A 2 -5.88 -19.70 1.93
CA LYS A 2 -6.53 -18.41 2.23
C LYS A 2 -7.13 -17.79 0.97
N ALA A 3 -8.36 -17.30 1.08
CA ALA A 3 -8.98 -16.44 0.07
C ALA A 3 -9.28 -15.05 0.63
N THR A 4 -9.19 -14.05 -0.23
CA THR A 4 -9.57 -12.67 0.09
C THR A 4 -10.42 -12.13 -1.05
N LEU A 5 -11.61 -11.63 -0.73
CA LEU A 5 -12.44 -10.85 -1.64
C LEU A 5 -12.34 -9.38 -1.25
N LYS A 6 -12.09 -8.49 -2.22
CA LYS A 6 -12.03 -7.05 -2.01
C LYS A 6 -12.96 -6.34 -2.98
N GLY A 7 -13.84 -5.51 -2.44
CA GLY A 7 -14.66 -4.56 -3.20
C GLY A 7 -14.18 -3.13 -2.96
N LYS A 8 -14.28 -2.29 -3.98
CA LYS A 8 -13.94 -0.87 -3.96
C LYS A 8 -15.00 -0.07 -4.71
N TYR A 9 -15.44 1.01 -4.10
CA TYR A 9 -16.27 2.04 -4.71
C TYR A 9 -15.46 3.35 -4.74
N ASP A 10 -15.50 4.06 -5.87
CA ASP A 10 -14.83 5.33 -6.12
C ASP A 10 -15.82 6.20 -6.89
N VAL A 11 -16.12 7.41 -6.44
CA VAL A 11 -17.14 8.26 -7.09
C VAL A 11 -16.83 8.55 -8.57
N ASP A 12 -15.55 8.58 -8.94
CA ASP A 12 -15.13 8.95 -10.30
C ASP A 12 -14.95 7.72 -11.23
N LYS A 13 -15.11 6.50 -10.72
CA LYS A 13 -14.87 5.26 -11.47
C LYS A 13 -15.97 4.25 -11.19
N ASN A 14 -16.25 3.38 -12.14
CA ASN A 14 -17.09 2.22 -11.84
C ASN A 14 -16.46 1.42 -10.70
N GLY A 15 -17.31 0.86 -9.83
CA GLY A 15 -16.88 0.03 -8.71
C GLY A 15 -15.94 -1.08 -9.19
N ALA A 16 -14.92 -1.38 -8.39
CA ALA A 16 -13.88 -2.34 -8.69
C ALA A 16 -13.90 -3.52 -7.69
N ALA A 17 -13.95 -4.75 -8.17
CA ALA A 17 -13.86 -5.96 -7.38
C ALA A 17 -12.63 -6.79 -7.76
N ALA A 18 -11.98 -7.36 -6.75
CA ALA A 18 -10.85 -8.28 -6.91
C ALA A 18 -10.94 -9.45 -5.93
N ALA A 19 -10.64 -10.65 -6.40
CA ALA A 19 -10.50 -11.85 -5.57
C ALA A 19 -9.06 -12.34 -5.63
N THR A 20 -8.51 -12.75 -4.49
CA THR A 20 -7.17 -13.33 -4.38
C THR A 20 -7.26 -14.67 -3.67
N PHE A 21 -6.65 -15.69 -4.26
CA PHE A 21 -6.50 -17.01 -3.67
C PHE A 21 -5.02 -17.28 -3.41
N ALA A 22 -4.71 -17.84 -2.25
CA ALA A 22 -3.34 -18.09 -1.81
C ALA A 22 -3.19 -19.46 -1.14
N VAL A 23 -2.14 -20.19 -1.55
CA VAL A 23 -1.76 -21.50 -1.01
C VAL A 23 -0.32 -21.45 -0.52
N ASN A 24 -0.08 -22.00 0.67
CA ASN A 24 1.27 -22.16 1.20
C ASN A 24 1.85 -23.50 0.73
N ALA A 25 3.07 -23.48 0.24
CA ALA A 25 3.86 -24.65 -0.16
C ALA A 25 5.25 -24.54 0.49
N GLY A 26 5.37 -25.06 1.71
CA GLY A 26 6.56 -24.85 2.55
C GLY A 26 6.75 -23.38 2.91
N ASP A 27 7.94 -22.85 2.66
CA ASP A 27 8.30 -21.44 2.91
C ASP A 27 7.77 -20.48 1.85
N ILE A 28 7.20 -21.00 0.77
CA ILE A 28 6.71 -20.22 -0.37
C ILE A 28 5.18 -20.16 -0.34
N LYS A 29 4.62 -19.03 -0.77
CA LYS A 29 3.19 -18.88 -1.03
C LYS A 29 2.97 -18.59 -2.51
N LEU A 30 2.06 -19.37 -3.09
CA LEU A 30 1.56 -19.17 -4.45
C LEU A 30 0.26 -18.38 -4.36
N LYS A 31 0.13 -17.32 -5.17
CA LYS A 31 -1.07 -16.50 -5.24
C LYS A 31 -1.57 -16.40 -6.67
N ALA A 32 -2.89 -16.40 -6.81
CA ALA A 32 -3.59 -16.00 -8.01
C ALA A 32 -4.60 -14.92 -7.64
N SER A 33 -4.68 -13.86 -8.43
CA SER A 33 -5.68 -12.80 -8.24
C SER A 33 -6.39 -12.49 -9.54
N VAL A 34 -7.69 -12.28 -9.46
CA VAL A 34 -8.56 -11.89 -10.57
C VAL A 34 -9.29 -10.60 -10.23
N THR A 35 -9.55 -9.79 -11.23
CA THR A 35 -10.45 -8.62 -11.11
C THR A 35 -11.77 -8.88 -11.85
N GLU A 36 -12.77 -8.04 -11.66
CA GLU A 36 -14.02 -8.05 -12.43
C GLU A 36 -13.83 -8.11 -13.96
N ALA A 37 -12.75 -7.52 -14.49
CA ALA A 37 -12.40 -7.57 -15.92
C ALA A 37 -12.26 -9.00 -16.47
N THR A 38 -12.04 -9.99 -15.60
CA THR A 38 -11.99 -11.42 -15.94
C THR A 38 -13.35 -11.92 -16.42
N PHE A 39 -14.45 -11.25 -16.05
CA PHE A 39 -15.83 -11.73 -16.23
C PHE A 39 -16.73 -10.79 -17.04
N ILE A 40 -16.40 -9.49 -17.19
CA ILE A 40 -17.27 -8.46 -17.82
C ILE A 40 -17.76 -8.85 -19.23
N ASN A 41 -16.94 -9.58 -20.01
CA ASN A 41 -17.29 -10.03 -21.37
C ASN A 41 -17.20 -11.56 -21.51
N GLY A 42 -17.38 -12.29 -20.41
CA GLY A 42 -17.12 -13.73 -20.32
C GLY A 42 -15.71 -14.06 -19.81
N PRO A 43 -15.46 -15.33 -19.45
CA PRO A 43 -14.18 -15.76 -18.87
C PRO A 43 -13.01 -15.42 -19.78
N SER A 44 -12.09 -14.57 -19.32
CA SER A 44 -10.86 -14.23 -20.03
C SER A 44 -9.68 -14.16 -19.07
N LEU A 45 -8.45 -14.07 -19.61
CA LEU A 45 -7.26 -13.83 -18.78
C LEU A 45 -7.12 -12.36 -18.37
N THR A 46 -8.02 -11.48 -18.81
CA THR A 46 -8.01 -10.05 -18.50
C THR A 46 -8.17 -9.84 -17.01
N GLY A 47 -7.23 -9.15 -16.36
CA GLY A 47 -7.26 -8.95 -14.91
C GLY A 47 -6.71 -10.10 -14.07
N LEU A 48 -6.18 -11.16 -14.68
CA LEU A 48 -5.45 -12.21 -13.98
C LEU A 48 -4.01 -11.79 -13.66
N ALA A 49 -3.59 -12.03 -12.42
CA ALA A 49 -2.20 -11.95 -12.02
C ALA A 49 -1.81 -13.16 -11.17
N LEU A 50 -0.57 -13.60 -11.32
CA LEU A 50 0.02 -14.72 -10.59
C LEU A 50 1.21 -14.20 -9.79
N ALA A 51 1.40 -14.73 -8.58
CA ALA A 51 2.56 -14.36 -7.78
C ALA A 51 3.16 -15.54 -7.03
N VAL A 52 4.48 -15.51 -6.87
CA VAL A 52 5.24 -16.40 -6.00
C VAL A 52 5.93 -15.53 -4.97
N GLU A 53 5.69 -15.79 -3.69
CA GLU A 53 6.33 -15.05 -2.61
C GLU A 53 6.99 -15.96 -1.59
N LYS A 54 8.15 -15.54 -1.09
CA LYS A 54 8.71 -16.02 0.17
C LYS A 54 8.62 -14.87 1.18
N PRO A 55 7.76 -14.96 2.23
CA PRO A 55 7.56 -13.89 3.18
C PRO A 55 8.88 -13.35 3.75
N GLY A 56 9.07 -12.03 3.72
CA GLY A 56 10.27 -11.36 4.21
C GLY A 56 11.52 -11.52 3.32
N SER A 57 11.42 -12.19 2.16
CA SER A 57 12.56 -12.41 1.27
C SER A 57 12.31 -11.91 -0.14
N PHE A 58 11.28 -12.39 -0.84
CA PHE A 58 11.00 -11.91 -2.20
C PHE A 58 9.54 -12.07 -2.60
N ILE A 59 9.15 -11.31 -3.62
CA ILE A 59 7.89 -11.44 -4.36
C ILE A 59 8.21 -11.35 -5.85
N VAL A 60 7.69 -12.29 -6.63
CA VAL A 60 7.67 -12.23 -8.09
C VAL A 60 6.23 -12.23 -8.55
N ASP A 61 5.77 -11.11 -9.07
CA ASP A 61 4.43 -10.96 -9.64
C ASP A 61 4.49 -10.99 -11.17
N TYR A 62 3.53 -11.65 -11.77
CA TYR A 62 3.32 -11.69 -13.22
C TYR A 62 1.90 -11.22 -13.57
N ASN A 63 1.81 -10.12 -14.31
CA ASN A 63 0.57 -9.64 -14.88
C ASN A 63 0.32 -10.35 -16.21
N VAL A 64 -0.65 -11.26 -16.25
CA VAL A 64 -0.87 -12.15 -17.40
C VAL A 64 -1.27 -11.37 -18.66
N PRO A 65 -2.23 -10.42 -18.64
CA PRO A 65 -2.59 -9.64 -19.82
C PRO A 65 -1.44 -8.81 -20.39
N LYS A 66 -0.67 -8.15 -19.51
CA LYS A 66 0.42 -7.26 -19.93
C LYS A 66 1.71 -8.01 -20.26
N LYS A 67 1.78 -9.31 -19.94
CA LYS A 67 3.00 -10.13 -20.01
C LYS A 67 4.17 -9.46 -19.28
N ASP A 68 3.86 -8.86 -18.13
CA ASP A 68 4.79 -8.02 -17.40
C ASP A 68 5.15 -8.63 -16.04
N PHE A 69 6.41 -8.46 -15.64
CA PHE A 69 6.95 -8.95 -14.39
C PHE A 69 7.30 -7.81 -13.45
N ARG A 70 7.01 -8.02 -12.18
CA ARG A 70 7.51 -7.19 -11.08
C ARG A 70 8.25 -8.08 -10.09
N PHE A 71 9.46 -7.65 -9.75
CA PHE A 71 10.31 -8.30 -8.77
C PHE A 71 10.42 -7.42 -7.54
N GLN A 72 10.32 -8.02 -6.36
CA GLN A 72 10.64 -7.37 -5.10
C GLN A 72 11.55 -8.26 -4.28
N PHE A 73 12.63 -7.71 -3.76
CA PHE A 73 13.57 -8.39 -2.87
C PHE A 73 13.69 -7.60 -1.58
N MET A 74 13.50 -8.29 -0.46
CA MET A 74 13.51 -7.73 0.88
C MET A 74 14.71 -8.30 1.64
N ASN A 75 15.41 -7.43 2.36
CA ASN A 75 16.50 -7.83 3.24
C ASN A 75 16.52 -6.94 4.47
N THR A 76 16.91 -7.50 5.61
CA THR A 76 17.11 -6.76 6.85
C THR A 76 18.54 -6.94 7.30
N VAL A 77 19.28 -5.84 7.39
CA VAL A 77 20.63 -5.80 7.93
C VAL A 77 20.62 -5.06 9.27
N ARG A 78 21.63 -5.30 10.12
CA ARG A 78 21.79 -4.56 11.38
C ARG A 78 22.86 -3.49 11.22
N VAL A 79 22.53 -2.25 11.57
CA VAL A 79 23.46 -1.13 11.63
C VAL A 79 23.42 -0.60 13.06
N ALA A 80 24.55 -0.63 13.76
CA ALA A 80 24.62 -0.33 15.19
C ALA A 80 23.56 -1.09 16.00
N GLU A 81 23.46 -2.41 15.76
CA GLU A 81 22.48 -3.34 16.35
C GLU A 81 21.00 -3.10 16.01
N LYS A 82 20.69 -1.97 15.35
CA LYS A 82 19.35 -1.57 14.95
C LYS A 82 19.02 -2.08 13.54
N PRO A 83 17.77 -2.51 13.28
CA PRO A 83 17.41 -3.07 12.00
C PRO A 83 17.23 -1.97 10.94
N LEU A 84 17.91 -2.18 9.81
CA LEU A 84 17.72 -1.48 8.55
C LEU A 84 17.03 -2.44 7.58
N ASN A 85 15.76 -2.16 7.29
CA ASN A 85 14.98 -2.92 6.32
C ASN A 85 15.16 -2.29 4.94
N LEU A 86 15.50 -3.10 3.95
CA LEU A 86 15.71 -2.71 2.57
C LEU A 86 14.74 -3.49 1.68
N THR A 87 14.09 -2.80 0.76
CA THR A 87 13.26 -3.40 -0.28
C THR A 87 13.69 -2.85 -1.63
N TYR A 88 14.22 -3.72 -2.47
CA TYR A 88 14.44 -3.44 -3.89
C TYR A 88 13.21 -3.86 -4.67
N SER A 89 12.71 -3.00 -5.56
CA SER A 89 11.60 -3.31 -6.47
C SER A 89 11.98 -2.96 -7.90
N HIS A 90 11.75 -3.87 -8.85
CA HIS A 90 11.91 -3.61 -10.28
C HIS A 90 10.68 -4.06 -11.05
N SER A 91 10.06 -3.11 -11.76
CA SER A 91 8.96 -3.37 -12.69
C SER A 91 9.52 -3.36 -14.11
N ARG A 92 9.42 -4.50 -14.81
CA ARG A 92 9.99 -4.66 -16.15
C ARG A 92 9.27 -3.79 -17.19
N GLY A 93 7.94 -3.75 -17.16
CA GLY A 93 7.12 -3.05 -18.15
C GLY A 93 7.27 -1.53 -18.08
N ASP A 94 7.36 -0.99 -16.87
CA ASP A 94 7.63 0.44 -16.65
C ASP A 94 9.13 0.77 -16.71
N ASN A 95 10.00 -0.24 -16.87
CA ASN A 95 11.45 -0.17 -16.69
C ASN A 95 11.86 0.68 -15.47
N ARG A 96 11.17 0.45 -14.34
CA ARG A 96 11.28 1.29 -13.16
C ARG A 96 11.88 0.51 -12.02
N THR A 97 12.94 1.08 -11.44
CA THR A 97 13.62 0.53 -10.26
C THR A 97 13.44 1.46 -9.07
N VAL A 98 13.11 0.90 -7.92
CA VAL A 98 12.89 1.63 -6.66
C VAL A 98 13.61 0.90 -5.52
N LEU A 99 14.30 1.66 -4.68
CA LEU A 99 14.87 1.19 -3.42
C LEU A 99 14.19 1.90 -2.25
N ASP A 100 13.59 1.12 -1.37
CA ASP A 100 13.06 1.56 -0.10
C ASP A 100 14.00 1.14 1.03
N GLY A 101 14.28 2.06 1.94
CA GLY A 101 15.02 1.81 3.17
C GLY A 101 14.19 2.27 4.37
N THR A 102 14.17 1.50 5.45
CA THR A 102 13.60 1.92 6.73
C THR A 102 14.52 1.52 7.87
N PHE A 103 15.08 2.51 8.54
CA PHE A 103 15.90 2.36 9.72
C PHE A 103 15.04 2.54 10.98
N VAL A 104 15.01 1.53 11.83
CA VAL A 104 14.25 1.56 13.09
C VAL A 104 15.17 2.06 14.19
N LEU A 105 14.96 3.30 14.63
CA LEU A 105 15.76 3.91 15.69
C LEU A 105 15.41 3.29 17.04
N ASP A 106 14.13 3.15 17.32
CA ASP A 106 13.58 2.51 18.52
C ASP A 106 12.10 2.12 18.26
N PRO A 107 11.36 1.54 19.23
CA PRO A 107 9.97 1.15 19.01
C PRO A 107 9.03 2.30 18.60
N ALA A 108 9.34 3.54 18.97
CA ALA A 108 8.55 4.73 18.66
C ALA A 108 9.04 5.48 17.42
N ASN A 109 10.33 5.42 17.09
CA ASN A 109 10.96 6.26 16.08
C ASN A 109 11.54 5.46 14.91
N LYS A 110 11.21 5.88 13.68
CA LYS A 110 11.73 5.29 12.44
C LYS A 110 12.04 6.37 11.42
N VAL A 111 13.05 6.12 10.59
CA VAL A 111 13.37 6.93 9.40
C VAL A 111 13.24 6.04 8.18
N SER A 112 12.50 6.49 7.18
CA SER A 112 12.35 5.81 5.90
C SER A 112 12.83 6.71 4.76
N ALA A 113 13.45 6.09 3.77
CA ALA A 113 13.83 6.72 2.52
C ALA A 113 13.31 5.87 1.36
N ASN A 114 12.72 6.51 0.37
CA ASN A 114 12.37 5.90 -0.91
C ASN A 114 13.18 6.61 -2.00
N TYR A 115 13.80 5.84 -2.89
CA TYR A 115 14.54 6.36 -4.03
C TYR A 115 14.14 5.60 -5.29
N ALA A 116 13.64 6.33 -6.29
CA ALA A 116 13.38 5.77 -7.61
C ALA A 116 14.52 6.14 -8.55
N PHE A 117 15.28 5.12 -8.97
CA PHE A 117 16.44 5.29 -9.86
C PHE A 117 16.05 5.99 -11.15
N ASP A 118 16.99 6.76 -11.69
CA ASP A 118 16.89 7.50 -12.96
C ASP A 118 15.77 8.55 -13.05
N SER A 119 14.96 8.71 -12.00
CA SER A 119 13.86 9.68 -11.95
C SER A 119 14.16 10.92 -11.11
N GLY A 120 15.23 10.89 -10.32
CA GLY A 120 15.54 11.93 -9.32
C GLY A 120 14.57 11.96 -8.13
N ASN A 121 13.52 11.13 -8.13
CA ASN A 121 12.53 11.09 -7.06
C ASN A 121 13.12 10.43 -5.82
N CYS A 122 13.25 11.22 -4.76
CA CYS A 122 13.61 10.75 -3.43
C CYS A 122 12.61 11.30 -2.41
N LYS A 123 12.11 10.43 -1.54
CA LYS A 123 11.21 10.82 -0.44
C LYS A 123 11.78 10.35 0.89
N LEU A 124 11.97 11.29 1.80
CA LEU A 124 12.39 11.03 3.18
C LEU A 124 11.17 11.14 4.09
N LYS A 125 11.04 10.23 5.05
CA LYS A 125 9.94 10.21 6.01
C LYS A 125 10.46 9.90 7.39
N TYR A 126 10.02 10.68 8.36
CA TYR A 126 10.19 10.36 9.77
C TYR A 126 8.86 9.84 10.32
N THR A 127 8.91 8.83 11.18
CA THR A 127 7.72 8.29 11.84
C THR A 127 7.96 8.29 13.34
N TYR A 128 7.05 8.94 14.08
CA TYR A 128 7.02 8.94 15.54
C TYR A 128 5.70 8.40 16.07
N VAL A 129 5.75 7.38 16.92
CA VAL A 129 4.58 6.81 17.60
C VAL A 129 4.53 7.32 19.04
N HIS A 130 3.61 8.23 19.31
CA HIS A 130 3.32 8.76 20.63
C HIS A 130 2.41 7.80 21.42
N LYS A 131 2.91 7.32 22.57
CA LYS A 131 2.19 6.44 23.52
C LYS A 131 1.59 5.19 22.88
N GLY A 132 2.16 4.69 21.79
CA GLY A 132 1.66 3.50 21.08
C GLY A 132 0.32 3.69 20.34
N LEU A 133 -0.27 4.89 20.37
CA LEU A 133 -1.62 5.14 19.87
C LEU A 133 -1.67 6.10 18.68
N THR A 134 -0.90 7.18 18.74
CA THR A 134 -0.91 8.24 17.72
C THR A 134 0.42 8.25 16.98
N THR A 135 0.38 8.24 15.66
CA THR A 135 1.56 8.27 14.80
C THR A 135 1.61 9.58 14.04
N PHE A 136 2.78 10.22 14.03
CA PHE A 136 3.08 11.41 13.24
C PHE A 136 4.09 11.04 12.16
N GLU A 137 3.80 11.43 10.93
CA GLU A 137 4.62 11.11 9.75
C GLU A 137 4.85 12.35 8.87
N PRO A 138 5.76 13.26 9.24
CA PRO A 138 6.26 14.25 8.29
C PRO A 138 7.12 13.56 7.23
N SER A 139 6.98 14.00 5.98
CA SER A 139 7.77 13.50 4.87
C SER A 139 8.15 14.63 3.93
N TYR A 140 9.36 14.57 3.39
CA TYR A 140 9.88 15.54 2.45
C TYR A 140 10.13 14.85 1.10
N ASP A 141 9.51 15.40 0.06
CA ASP A 141 9.72 15.00 -1.32
C ASP A 141 10.78 15.91 -1.93
N VAL A 142 11.97 15.35 -2.21
CA VAL A 142 13.13 16.09 -2.71
C VAL A 142 12.88 16.61 -4.13
N ALA A 143 12.20 15.83 -4.98
CA ALA A 143 11.96 16.21 -6.36
C ALA A 143 10.95 17.36 -6.46
N LYS A 144 9.96 17.39 -5.57
CA LYS A 144 8.95 18.45 -5.51
C LYS A 144 9.32 19.61 -4.59
N ASN A 145 10.40 19.48 -3.82
CA ASN A 145 10.79 20.42 -2.78
C ASN A 145 9.60 20.77 -1.84
N CYS A 146 8.90 19.75 -1.34
CA CYS A 146 7.71 19.97 -0.52
C CYS A 146 7.60 18.99 0.65
N TRP A 147 6.91 19.43 1.69
CA TRP A 147 6.56 18.58 2.84
C TRP A 147 5.16 18.01 2.69
N ASP A 148 4.96 16.73 3.01
CA ASP A 148 3.66 16.14 3.26
C ASP A 148 3.58 15.69 4.72
N PHE A 149 2.38 15.75 5.29
CA PHE A 149 2.15 15.39 6.68
C PHE A 149 1.07 14.34 6.77
N ALA A 150 1.28 13.33 7.62
CA ALA A 150 0.20 12.44 8.04
C ALA A 150 0.18 12.29 9.55
N VAL A 151 -1.04 12.20 10.09
CA VAL A 151 -1.28 11.86 11.49
C VAL A 151 -2.28 10.72 11.50
N SER A 152 -1.99 9.65 12.23
CA SER A 152 -2.93 8.56 12.44
C SER A 152 -3.11 8.27 13.92
N ARG A 153 -4.29 7.79 14.30
CA ARG A 153 -4.61 7.39 15.65
C ARG A 153 -5.45 6.13 15.63
N ARG A 154 -5.03 5.12 16.40
CA ARG A 154 -5.88 3.98 16.72
C ARG A 154 -7.01 4.46 17.63
N VAL A 155 -8.24 4.16 17.23
CA VAL A 155 -9.46 4.49 17.96
C VAL A 155 -10.25 3.21 18.08
N TYR A 156 -10.73 2.85 19.27
CA TYR A 156 -11.28 1.50 19.48
C TYR A 156 -10.26 0.40 19.11
N ASP A 157 -10.55 -0.87 19.33
CA ASP A 157 -9.51 -1.91 19.21
C ASP A 157 -9.02 -2.11 17.76
N ASP A 158 -9.95 -2.23 16.83
CA ASP A 158 -9.67 -2.57 15.43
C ASP A 158 -9.71 -1.38 14.46
N ASP A 159 -10.04 -0.17 14.95
CA ASP A 159 -10.26 1.00 14.10
C ASP A 159 -9.08 1.99 14.15
N SER A 160 -8.89 2.71 13.06
CA SER A 160 -7.93 3.81 13.00
C SER A 160 -8.43 4.95 12.14
N LEU A 161 -8.18 6.17 12.62
CA LEU A 161 -8.39 7.39 11.87
C LEU A 161 -7.04 7.93 11.40
N LYS A 162 -6.98 8.41 10.16
CA LYS A 162 -5.78 9.01 9.59
C LYS A 162 -6.13 10.26 8.81
N ALA A 163 -5.39 11.34 9.05
CA ALA A 163 -5.41 12.55 8.26
C ALA A 163 -4.11 12.64 7.46
N VAL A 164 -4.18 13.05 6.20
CA VAL A 164 -3.03 13.25 5.33
C VAL A 164 -3.19 14.58 4.61
N TYR A 165 -2.13 15.39 4.62
CA TYR A 165 -2.05 16.60 3.83
C TYR A 165 -0.85 16.51 2.90
N GLN A 166 -1.12 16.56 1.60
CA GLN A 166 -0.09 16.61 0.55
C GLN A 166 0.06 18.05 0.09
N THR A 167 1.20 18.67 0.37
CA THR A 167 1.36 20.11 0.15
C THR A 167 1.50 20.45 -1.34
N SER A 168 2.26 19.65 -2.10
CA SER A 168 2.45 19.87 -3.54
C SER A 168 1.14 19.92 -4.33
N ASN A 169 0.24 18.98 -4.03
CA ASN A 169 -1.06 18.87 -4.69
C ASN A 169 -2.18 19.60 -3.95
N LYS A 170 -1.89 20.17 -2.77
CA LYS A 170 -2.86 20.79 -1.85
C LYS A 170 -4.05 19.88 -1.52
N VAL A 171 -3.82 18.57 -1.42
CA VAL A 171 -4.88 17.59 -1.14
C VAL A 171 -4.92 17.30 0.37
N LEU A 172 -6.08 17.47 0.98
CA LEU A 172 -6.38 17.02 2.33
C LEU A 172 -7.25 15.76 2.27
N ALA A 173 -6.84 14.71 2.97
CA ALA A 173 -7.56 13.44 3.03
C ALA A 173 -7.78 12.98 4.48
N LEU A 174 -8.97 12.44 4.73
CA LEU A 174 -9.34 11.74 5.96
C LEU A 174 -9.65 10.29 5.62
N GLU A 175 -9.12 9.38 6.41
CA GLU A 175 -9.27 7.95 6.26
C GLU A 175 -9.75 7.35 7.58
N TRP A 176 -10.78 6.51 7.49
CA TRP A 176 -11.19 5.60 8.55
C TRP A 176 -11.03 4.18 8.05
N SER A 177 -10.29 3.36 8.79
CA SER A 177 -10.16 1.94 8.47
C SER A 177 -10.44 1.08 9.70
N ARG A 178 -11.05 -0.08 9.46
CA ARG A 178 -11.21 -1.17 10.42
C ARG A 178 -10.53 -2.42 9.90
N ASN A 179 -9.79 -3.10 10.77
CA ASN A 179 -9.17 -4.39 10.46
C ASN A 179 -9.60 -5.44 11.48
N SER A 180 -10.89 -5.81 11.44
CA SER A 180 -11.45 -6.80 12.36
C SER A 180 -11.52 -8.18 11.71
N LYS A 181 -11.13 -9.21 12.46
CA LYS A 181 -11.32 -10.61 12.05
C LYS A 181 -12.78 -11.06 12.10
N HIS A 182 -13.58 -10.44 12.96
CA HIS A 182 -14.97 -10.86 13.22
C HIS A 182 -16.00 -10.07 12.43
N THR A 183 -15.81 -8.75 12.32
CA THR A 183 -16.78 -7.85 11.68
C THR A 183 -16.37 -7.42 10.27
N GLY A 184 -15.27 -7.99 9.75
CA GLY A 184 -14.72 -7.68 8.44
C GLY A 184 -13.79 -6.48 8.44
N CYS A 185 -13.17 -6.23 7.28
CA CYS A 185 -12.26 -5.13 7.08
C CYS A 185 -12.89 -4.09 6.15
N PHE A 186 -12.73 -2.81 6.47
CA PHE A 186 -13.11 -1.74 5.55
C PHE A 186 -12.15 -0.57 5.63
N LYS A 187 -12.22 0.28 4.60
CA LYS A 187 -11.52 1.56 4.54
C LYS A 187 -12.40 2.57 3.81
N ILE A 188 -12.64 3.71 4.45
CA ILE A 188 -13.36 4.85 3.88
C ILE A 188 -12.38 6.01 3.81
N VAL A 189 -12.26 6.63 2.64
CA VAL A 189 -11.40 7.79 2.42
C VAL A 189 -12.23 8.91 1.81
N ALA A 190 -12.18 10.09 2.44
CA ALA A 190 -12.68 11.32 1.86
C ALA A 190 -11.50 12.26 1.61
N SER A 191 -11.39 12.80 0.40
CA SER A 191 -10.31 13.73 0.05
C SER A 191 -10.83 14.95 -0.70
N VAL A 192 -10.22 16.11 -0.45
CA VAL A 192 -10.55 17.36 -1.12
C VAL A 192 -9.28 18.02 -1.64
N ASN A 193 -9.32 18.52 -2.86
CA ASN A 193 -8.27 19.37 -3.40
C ASN A 193 -8.53 20.82 -2.97
N LEU A 194 -7.67 21.36 -2.12
CA LEU A 194 -7.82 22.73 -1.61
C LEU A 194 -7.40 23.79 -2.63
N ALA A 195 -6.83 23.39 -3.77
CA ALA A 195 -6.50 24.29 -4.88
C ALA A 195 -7.73 24.62 -5.75
N GLU A 196 -8.76 23.77 -5.74
CA GLU A 196 -9.94 23.92 -6.59
C GLU A 196 -10.91 24.96 -6.03
N GLU A 197 -11.56 25.70 -6.93
CA GLU A 197 -12.58 26.70 -6.56
C GLU A 197 -13.78 26.04 -5.89
N THR A 198 -14.24 24.90 -6.43
CA THR A 198 -15.33 24.11 -5.86
C THR A 198 -14.75 22.91 -5.12
N LYS A 199 -14.88 22.92 -3.79
CA LYS A 199 -14.31 21.89 -2.90
C LYS A 199 -15.23 20.67 -2.78
N VAL A 200 -15.42 19.94 -3.87
CA VAL A 200 -16.21 18.70 -3.85
C VAL A 200 -15.34 17.57 -3.29
N PRO A 201 -15.74 16.89 -2.19
CA PRO A 201 -14.97 15.78 -1.65
C PRO A 201 -15.11 14.55 -2.54
N LYS A 202 -13.98 13.95 -2.90
CA LYS A 202 -13.93 12.60 -3.48
C LYS A 202 -14.06 11.57 -2.36
N LEU A 203 -14.99 10.63 -2.51
CA LEU A 203 -15.21 9.53 -1.58
C LEU A 203 -14.78 8.20 -2.19
N ILE A 204 -14.06 7.40 -1.42
CA ILE A 204 -13.68 6.03 -1.75
C ILE A 204 -14.06 5.14 -0.57
N ALA A 205 -14.73 4.03 -0.85
CA ALA A 205 -15.05 3.01 0.14
C ALA A 205 -14.52 1.65 -0.32
N GLU A 206 -13.83 0.93 0.55
CA GLU A 206 -13.29 -0.40 0.30
C GLU A 206 -13.76 -1.36 1.40
N THR A 207 -14.11 -2.58 1.02
CA THR A 207 -14.39 -3.69 1.95
C THR A 207 -13.55 -4.89 1.57
N ALA A 208 -13.08 -5.64 2.56
CA ALA A 208 -12.32 -6.86 2.34
C ALA A 208 -12.75 -7.97 3.30
N TRP A 209 -12.98 -9.15 2.73
CA TRP A 209 -13.43 -10.35 3.42
C TRP A 209 -12.32 -11.39 3.31
N ASN A 210 -11.83 -11.86 4.45
CA ASN A 210 -10.76 -12.84 4.52
C ASN A 210 -11.35 -14.18 4.96
N LEU A 211 -11.16 -15.20 4.14
CA LEU A 211 -11.65 -16.56 4.38
C LEU A 211 -10.46 -17.48 4.61
N GLU A 212 -10.42 -18.13 5.76
CA GLU A 212 -9.52 -19.27 6.01
C GLU A 212 -10.20 -20.55 5.53
N MET A 213 -9.45 -21.38 4.80
CA MET A 213 -9.93 -22.63 4.20
C MET A 213 -8.93 -23.76 4.43
#